data_AF-A0A1I4UC02-F1
#
_entry.id   AF-A0A1I4UC02-F1
#
_cell.length_a   1.000
_cell.length_b   1.000
_cell.length_c   1.000
_cell.angle_alpha   90.00
_cell.angle_beta   90.00
_cell.angle_gamma   90.00
#
_symmetry.space_group_name_H-M   'P 1'
#
loop_
_entity.id
_entity.type
_entity.pdbx_description
1 polymer ?
#
loop_
_entity_poly.entity_id
_entity_poly.type
_entity_poly.pdbx_seq_one_letter_code
_entity_poly.pdbx_strand_id
1 'polypeptide(L)'
;MKTIKFFHSDETLNYKIEKSLCKVVFQGNKKCLLVEIHSNDDLEHVEADSLQNEFPQLSLFIDDFPLDVESVEQLNGKKVSIPYGFAEEEDEDGDPVDVYYTSLNVSEEDYETVNNELTFSVNDKGILTLNWKGEVQDFTNNDGGDLPFEVDCTFEEFEFNEDDFE
;
A
#
# COMPACT_ATOMS: atom_id res chain seq x y z
N MET A 1 -15.94 2.22 0.65
CA MET A 1 -15.26 2.33 1.95
C MET A 1 -13.81 1.97 1.68
N LYS A 2 -12.84 2.77 2.17
CA LYS A 2 -11.42 2.54 1.92
C LYS A 2 -10.88 1.67 3.06
N THR A 3 -10.33 0.49 2.75
CA THR A 3 -9.95 -0.50 3.77
C THR A 3 -8.64 -1.19 3.44
N ILE A 4 -7.90 -1.58 4.48
CA ILE A 4 -6.78 -2.52 4.42
C ILE A 4 -7.19 -3.74 5.25
N LYS A 5 -7.00 -4.94 4.71
CA LYS A 5 -7.31 -6.20 5.38
C LYS A 5 -6.11 -7.11 5.38
N PHE A 6 -5.80 -7.70 6.54
CA PHE A 6 -4.83 -8.80 6.66
C PHE A 6 -5.55 -10.06 7.11
N PHE A 7 -5.27 -11.17 6.44
CA PHE A 7 -5.98 -12.43 6.64
C PHE A 7 -5.14 -13.36 7.52
N HIS A 8 -5.17 -13.15 8.84
CA HIS A 8 -4.57 -14.06 9.82
C HIS A 8 -5.49 -15.28 10.07
N SER A 9 -4.92 -16.39 10.56
CA SER A 9 -5.66 -17.64 10.76
C SER A 9 -6.73 -17.53 11.85
N ASP A 10 -6.47 -16.72 12.86
CA ASP A 10 -7.35 -16.56 14.01
C ASP A 10 -8.45 -15.51 13.76
N GLU A 11 -8.11 -14.41 13.08
CA GLU A 11 -9.01 -13.31 12.79
C GLU A 11 -8.55 -12.50 11.57
N THR A 12 -9.45 -11.72 10.97
CA THR A 12 -9.08 -10.78 9.90
C THR A 12 -8.84 -9.41 10.51
N LEU A 13 -7.63 -8.88 10.35
CA LEU A 13 -7.33 -7.53 10.79
C LEU A 13 -7.88 -6.53 9.78
N ASN A 14 -8.76 -5.63 10.21
CA ASN A 14 -9.43 -4.66 9.34
C ASN A 14 -9.09 -3.24 9.76
N TYR A 15 -8.46 -2.49 8.86
CA TYR A 15 -8.07 -1.10 9.09
C TYR A 15 -8.84 -0.17 8.15
N LYS A 16 -9.25 0.99 8.68
CA LYS A 16 -9.83 2.07 7.88
C LYS A 16 -8.69 2.94 7.35
N ILE A 17 -8.75 3.27 6.07
CA ILE A 17 -7.76 4.16 5.45
C ILE A 17 -8.13 5.62 5.75
N GLU A 18 -7.19 6.36 6.32
CA GLU A 18 -7.29 7.81 6.54
C GLU A 18 -6.85 8.58 5.30
N LYS A 19 -5.68 8.22 4.76
CA LYS A 19 -5.02 8.94 3.69
C LYS A 19 -4.56 7.97 2.61
N SER A 20 -4.73 8.38 1.36
CA SER A 20 -4.27 7.63 0.19
C SER A 20 -3.80 8.59 -0.89
N LEU A 21 -2.61 8.35 -1.43
CA LEU A 21 -1.98 9.12 -2.49
C LEU A 21 -1.63 8.19 -3.64
N CYS A 22 -1.84 8.65 -4.88
CA CYS A 22 -1.29 7.99 -6.07
C CYS A 22 -0.77 9.06 -7.04
N LYS A 23 0.49 8.91 -7.44
CA LYS A 23 1.17 9.79 -8.38
C LYS A 23 2.04 8.98 -9.33
N VAL A 24 2.29 9.56 -10.49
CA VAL A 24 3.38 9.15 -11.38
C VAL A 24 4.46 10.22 -11.28
N VAL A 25 5.63 9.84 -10.82
CA VAL A 25 6.77 10.74 -10.60
C VAL A 25 7.88 10.46 -11.62
N PHE A 26 8.63 11.49 -11.98
CA PHE A 26 9.79 11.36 -12.86
C PHE A 26 11.05 11.30 -12.01
N GLN A 27 11.76 10.18 -12.08
CA GLN A 27 13.04 9.99 -11.41
C GLN A 27 14.12 9.70 -12.44
N GLY A 28 15.02 10.68 -12.62
CA GLY A 28 15.99 10.66 -13.71
C GLY A 28 15.29 10.54 -15.07
N ASN A 29 15.47 9.40 -15.74
CA ASN A 29 14.84 9.09 -17.03
C ASN A 29 13.72 8.03 -16.93
N LYS A 30 13.36 7.60 -15.71
CA LYS A 30 12.30 6.61 -15.46
C LYS A 30 11.05 7.32 -14.93
N LYS A 31 9.88 6.76 -15.26
CA LYS A 31 8.59 7.16 -14.67
C LYS A 31 8.25 6.11 -13.62
N CYS A 32 8.06 6.53 -12.40
CA CYS A 32 7.84 5.64 -11.27
C CYS A 32 6.45 5.85 -10.68
N LEU A 33 5.86 4.76 -10.21
CA LEU A 33 4.61 4.77 -9.47
C LEU A 33 4.92 5.12 -8.01
N LEU A 34 4.26 6.15 -7.50
CA LEU A 34 4.23 6.49 -6.08
C LEU A 34 2.83 6.24 -5.55
N VAL A 35 2.68 5.34 -4.59
CA VAL A 35 1.45 5.08 -3.84
C VAL A 35 1.76 5.13 -2.35
N GLU A 36 0.99 5.89 -1.60
CA GLU A 36 1.06 5.94 -0.14
C GLU A 36 -0.33 5.70 0.42
N ILE A 37 -0.47 4.82 1.40
CA ILE A 37 -1.74 4.50 2.03
C ILE A 37 -1.51 4.41 3.53
N HIS A 38 -2.22 5.23 4.31
CA HIS A 38 -2.13 5.27 5.77
C HIS A 38 -3.47 4.90 6.39
N SER A 39 -3.46 3.98 7.35
CA SER A 39 -4.62 3.76 8.20
C SER A 39 -4.78 4.84 9.26
N ASN A 40 -5.98 4.98 9.79
CA ASN A 40 -6.17 5.68 11.06
C ASN A 40 -5.86 4.75 12.26
N ASP A 41 -5.94 5.31 13.46
CA ASP A 41 -5.86 4.64 14.77
C ASP A 41 -7.24 4.23 15.33
N ASP A 42 -8.31 4.40 14.55
CA ASP A 42 -9.68 4.09 14.96
C ASP A 42 -9.94 2.58 14.82
N LEU A 43 -9.46 1.83 15.81
CA LEU A 43 -9.72 0.41 15.97
C LEU A 43 -11.10 0.22 16.62
N GLU A 44 -11.99 -0.48 15.93
CA GLU A 44 -13.22 -0.95 16.58
C GLU A 44 -12.85 -2.05 17.58
N HIS A 45 -12.70 -1.69 18.85
CA HIS A 45 -12.36 -2.66 19.89
C HIS A 45 -13.47 -3.72 20.04
N VAL A 46 -13.15 -4.95 19.65
CA VAL A 46 -14.00 -6.12 19.84
C VAL A 46 -13.31 -7.06 20.83
N GLU A 47 -13.98 -7.43 21.94
CA GLU A 47 -13.38 -8.26 23.01
C GLU A 47 -12.87 -9.63 22.53
N ALA A 48 -13.36 -10.12 21.38
CA ALA A 48 -12.95 -11.39 20.79
C ALA A 48 -11.72 -11.29 19.86
N ASP A 49 -11.34 -10.07 19.46
CA ASP A 49 -10.36 -9.79 18.41
C ASP A 49 -9.07 -9.26 19.05
N SER A 50 -8.36 -10.16 19.74
CA SER A 50 -7.20 -9.77 20.57
C SER A 50 -6.08 -9.15 19.75
N LEU A 51 -5.81 -9.64 18.53
CA LEU A 51 -4.73 -9.13 17.70
C LEU A 51 -5.06 -7.73 17.17
N GLN A 52 -6.28 -7.51 16.66
CA GLN A 52 -6.69 -6.20 16.16
C GLN A 52 -6.54 -5.09 17.20
N ASN A 53 -6.77 -5.41 18.48
CA ASN A 53 -6.66 -4.45 19.58
C ASN A 53 -5.22 -4.03 19.91
N GLU A 54 -4.21 -4.74 19.42
CA GLU A 54 -2.80 -4.50 19.73
C GLU A 54 -2.06 -3.65 18.68
N PHE A 55 -2.63 -3.46 17.48
CA PHE A 55 -1.92 -2.83 16.36
C PHE A 55 -2.50 -1.44 16.00
N PRO A 56 -1.78 -0.34 16.29
CA PRO A 56 -2.36 1.01 16.23
C PRO A 56 -2.49 1.58 14.80
N GLN A 57 -1.40 1.69 14.03
CA GLN A 57 -1.42 2.31 12.70
C GLN A 57 -0.49 1.60 11.75
N LEU A 58 -0.84 1.64 10.46
CA LEU A 58 -0.04 1.06 9.41
C LEU A 58 -0.03 1.92 8.15
N SER A 59 1.10 1.83 7.45
CA SER A 59 1.36 2.58 6.22
C SER A 59 1.90 1.65 5.16
N LEU A 60 1.26 1.61 3.99
CA LEU A 60 1.75 0.89 2.83
C LEU A 60 2.29 1.85 1.79
N PHE A 61 3.47 1.52 1.26
CA PHE A 61 4.17 2.33 0.28
C PHE A 61 4.46 1.52 -0.98
N ILE A 62 4.33 2.20 -2.11
CA ILE A 62 4.98 1.83 -3.37
C ILE A 62 5.76 3.05 -3.82
N ASP A 63 7.07 2.92 -3.96
CA ASP A 63 7.93 3.98 -4.47
C ASP A 63 8.93 3.39 -5.45
N ASP A 64 9.55 4.23 -6.28
CA ASP A 64 10.61 3.84 -7.23
C ASP A 64 10.22 2.75 -8.27
N PHE A 65 9.00 2.23 -8.25
CA PHE A 65 8.58 1.14 -9.14
C PHE A 65 8.37 1.66 -10.57
N PRO A 66 9.17 1.23 -11.56
CA PRO A 66 9.12 1.77 -12.91
C PRO A 66 7.84 1.34 -13.63
N LEU A 67 7.15 2.30 -14.25
CA LEU A 67 5.92 2.05 -14.98
C LEU A 67 5.85 2.87 -16.28
N ASP A 68 5.50 2.22 -17.39
CA ASP A 68 5.32 2.90 -18.68
C ASP A 68 3.93 3.57 -18.75
N VAL A 69 3.78 4.67 -18.02
CA VAL A 69 2.63 5.58 -18.02
C VAL A 69 3.10 7.02 -17.91
N GLU A 70 2.44 7.94 -18.60
CA GLU A 70 2.77 9.37 -18.54
C GLU A 70 2.10 10.11 -17.39
N SER A 71 0.99 9.57 -16.90
CA SER A 71 0.13 10.22 -15.91
C SER A 71 -0.77 9.21 -15.21
N VAL A 72 -1.36 9.64 -14.10
CA VAL A 72 -2.25 8.81 -13.25
C VAL A 72 -3.49 8.35 -14.02
N GLU A 73 -4.00 9.12 -14.98
CA GLU A 73 -5.18 8.73 -15.77
C GLU A 73 -4.91 7.48 -16.64
N GLN A 74 -3.66 7.25 -17.03
CA GLN A 74 -3.27 6.07 -17.81
C GLN A 74 -3.18 4.79 -16.98
N LEU A 75 -3.35 4.88 -15.65
CA LEU A 75 -3.44 3.71 -14.79
C LEU A 75 -4.78 2.98 -14.94
N ASN A 76 -5.85 3.66 -15.37
CA ASN A 76 -7.17 3.04 -15.45
C ASN A 76 -7.16 1.75 -16.31
N GLY A 77 -7.58 0.63 -15.72
CA GLY A 77 -7.62 -0.68 -16.35
C GLY A 77 -6.26 -1.39 -16.40
N LYS A 78 -5.18 -0.79 -15.86
CA LYS A 78 -3.89 -1.45 -15.75
C LYS A 78 -3.85 -2.40 -14.57
N LYS A 79 -3.12 -3.49 -14.80
CA LYS A 79 -2.74 -4.46 -13.78
C LYS A 79 -1.22 -4.49 -13.72
N VAL A 80 -0.67 -4.28 -12.53
CA VAL A 80 0.77 -4.23 -12.27
C VAL A 80 1.11 -5.34 -11.28
N SER A 81 2.15 -6.11 -11.57
CA SER A 81 2.63 -7.17 -10.70
C SER A 81 4.03 -6.83 -10.21
N ILE A 82 4.22 -6.82 -8.88
CA ILE A 82 5.50 -6.58 -8.21
C ILE A 82 5.79 -7.83 -7.37
N PRO A 83 6.48 -8.84 -7.92
CA PRO A 83 6.62 -10.15 -7.28
C PRO A 83 7.44 -10.12 -5.99
N TYR A 84 8.44 -9.24 -5.92
CA TYR A 84 9.30 -9.05 -4.76
C TYR A 84 9.29 -7.56 -4.38
N GLY A 85 9.38 -7.27 -3.08
CA GLY A 85 9.36 -5.90 -2.60
C GLY A 85 10.60 -5.09 -2.94
N PHE A 86 11.62 -5.72 -3.51
CA PHE A 86 12.84 -5.09 -3.99
C PHE A 86 13.36 -5.78 -5.27
N ALA A 87 14.30 -5.13 -5.94
CA ALA A 87 15.14 -5.74 -6.97
C ALA A 87 16.60 -5.30 -6.83
N GLU A 88 17.51 -6.19 -7.19
CA GLU A 88 18.93 -5.87 -7.35
C GLU A 88 19.12 -5.14 -8.70
N GLU A 89 19.54 -3.88 -8.64
CA GLU A 89 19.96 -3.08 -9.79
C GLU A 89 21.48 -2.82 -9.73
N GLU A 90 22.09 -2.37 -10.83
CA GLU A 90 23.48 -1.92 -10.85
C GLU A 90 23.52 -0.38 -10.75
N ASP A 91 24.41 0.17 -9.91
CA ASP A 91 24.64 1.61 -9.83
C ASP A 91 25.51 2.15 -10.98
N GLU A 92 25.86 3.44 -10.93
CA GLU A 92 26.69 4.08 -11.98
C GLU A 92 28.11 3.48 -12.10
N ASP A 93 28.62 2.87 -11.02
CA ASP A 93 29.93 2.24 -10.94
C ASP A 93 29.88 0.73 -11.25
N GLY A 94 28.67 0.16 -11.39
CA GLY A 94 28.42 -1.24 -11.70
C GLY A 94 28.38 -2.14 -10.45
N ASP A 95 28.24 -1.55 -9.26
CA ASP A 95 28.07 -2.29 -8.01
C ASP A 95 26.57 -2.62 -7.80
N PRO A 96 26.25 -3.83 -7.30
CA PRO A 96 24.86 -4.22 -7.05
C PRO A 96 24.27 -3.42 -5.88
N VAL A 97 23.06 -2.89 -6.07
CA VAL A 97 22.29 -2.13 -5.09
C VAL A 97 20.84 -2.64 -5.04
N ASP A 98 20.30 -2.80 -3.84
CA ASP A 98 18.89 -3.15 -3.64
C ASP A 98 18.02 -1.89 -3.75
N VAL A 99 17.08 -1.92 -4.69
CA VAL A 99 16.04 -0.89 -4.86
C VAL A 99 14.73 -1.44 -4.31
N TYR A 100 14.18 -0.78 -3.28
CA TYR A 100 12.96 -1.20 -2.62
C TYR A 100 11.74 -0.55 -3.29
N TYR A 101 10.82 -1.37 -3.77
CA TYR A 101 9.62 -0.94 -4.47
C TYR A 101 8.39 -0.86 -3.57
N THR A 102 8.31 -1.70 -2.55
CA THR A 102 7.12 -1.79 -1.69
C THR A 102 7.51 -2.05 -0.24
N SER A 103 6.81 -1.43 0.69
CA SER A 103 6.97 -1.69 2.12
C SER A 103 5.65 -1.58 2.87
N LEU A 104 5.52 -2.35 3.94
CA LEU A 104 4.52 -2.15 4.98
C LEU A 104 5.23 -1.67 6.23
N ASN A 105 4.85 -0.51 6.74
CA ASN A 105 5.25 -0.05 8.05
C ASN A 105 4.12 -0.33 9.06
N VAL A 106 4.43 -1.01 10.14
CA VAL A 106 3.53 -1.22 11.28
C VAL A 106 4.20 -0.60 12.52
N SER A 107 3.63 0.49 13.01
CA SER A 107 4.21 1.31 14.09
C SER A 107 5.63 1.85 13.79
N GLU A 108 6.69 1.21 14.29
CA GLU A 108 8.09 1.62 14.08
C GLU A 108 8.89 0.55 13.31
N GLU A 109 8.24 -0.50 12.83
CA GLU A 109 8.86 -1.64 12.17
C GLU A 109 8.43 -1.73 10.70
N ASP A 110 9.39 -2.07 9.83
CA ASP A 110 9.17 -2.27 8.39
C ASP A 110 9.13 -3.76 8.06
N TYR A 111 8.15 -4.13 7.24
CA TYR A 111 7.87 -5.49 6.81
C TYR A 111 7.91 -5.57 5.29
N GLU A 112 8.54 -6.63 4.78
CA GLU A 112 8.63 -6.89 3.35
C GLU A 112 7.31 -7.44 2.82
N THR A 113 6.87 -6.92 1.68
CA THR A 113 5.71 -7.44 0.95
C THR A 113 6.14 -8.14 -0.33
N VAL A 114 5.45 -9.21 -0.67
CA VAL A 114 5.70 -10.05 -1.86
C VAL A 114 4.39 -10.35 -2.58
N ASN A 115 4.50 -10.88 -3.80
CA ASN A 115 3.35 -11.27 -4.63
C ASN A 115 2.33 -10.12 -4.84
N ASN A 116 2.81 -8.87 -4.90
CA ASN A 116 1.95 -7.72 -5.01
C ASN A 116 1.29 -7.63 -6.40
N GLU A 117 -0.02 -7.43 -6.39
CA GLU A 117 -0.86 -7.27 -7.57
C GLU A 117 -1.72 -6.01 -7.41
N LEU A 118 -1.42 -5.00 -8.21
CA LEU A 118 -2.14 -3.72 -8.25
C LEU A 118 -3.11 -3.75 -9.42
N THR A 119 -4.40 -3.61 -9.14
CA THR A 119 -5.44 -3.46 -10.15
C THR A 119 -6.05 -2.07 -10.05
N PHE A 120 -5.81 -1.27 -11.07
CA PHE A 120 -6.32 0.10 -11.15
C PHE A 120 -7.60 0.14 -11.96
N SER A 121 -8.60 0.87 -11.48
CA SER A 121 -9.85 1.06 -12.20
C SER A 121 -10.48 2.41 -11.85
N VAL A 122 -11.34 2.93 -12.72
CA VAL A 122 -12.13 4.12 -12.43
C VAL A 122 -13.53 3.69 -12.01
N ASN A 123 -14.01 4.21 -10.89
CA ASN A 123 -15.37 3.91 -10.42
C ASN A 123 -16.43 4.71 -11.20
N ASP A 124 -17.69 4.49 -10.85
CA ASP A 124 -18.89 5.14 -11.41
C ASP A 124 -18.90 6.68 -11.24
N LYS A 125 -18.09 7.23 -10.34
CA LYS A 125 -17.92 8.67 -10.13
C LYS A 125 -16.73 9.28 -10.88
N GLY A 126 -16.00 8.48 -11.67
CA GLY A 126 -14.81 8.96 -12.38
C GLY A 126 -13.54 9.02 -11.54
N ILE A 127 -13.55 8.45 -10.33
CA ILE A 127 -12.42 8.49 -9.40
C ILE A 127 -11.55 7.24 -9.60
N LEU A 128 -10.22 7.42 -9.63
CA LEU A 128 -9.28 6.30 -9.69
C LEU A 128 -9.33 5.51 -8.39
N THR A 129 -9.33 4.19 -8.54
CA THR A 129 -9.38 3.20 -7.46
C THR A 129 -8.23 2.22 -7.63
N LEU A 130 -7.75 1.71 -6.52
CA LEU A 130 -6.76 0.65 -6.45
C LEU A 130 -7.32 -0.49 -5.62
N ASN A 131 -7.28 -1.69 -6.21
CA ASN A 131 -7.31 -2.94 -5.47
C ASN A 131 -5.89 -3.50 -5.47
N TRP A 132 -5.25 -3.55 -4.30
CA TRP A 132 -3.89 -4.05 -4.13
C TRP A 132 -3.93 -5.29 -3.26
N LYS A 133 -3.53 -6.43 -3.82
CA LYS A 133 -3.38 -7.70 -3.09
C LYS A 133 -1.90 -8.06 -2.98
N GLY A 134 -1.51 -8.70 -1.89
CA GLY A 134 -0.16 -9.20 -1.73
C GLY A 134 -0.07 -10.09 -0.50
N GLU A 135 1.17 -10.42 -0.15
CA GLU A 135 1.54 -11.15 1.05
C GLU A 135 2.60 -10.34 1.78
N VAL A 136 2.59 -10.36 3.11
CA VAL A 136 3.57 -9.65 3.95
C VAL A 136 4.07 -10.57 5.04
N GLN A 137 5.31 -10.42 5.48
CA GLN A 137 5.80 -11.16 6.65
C GLN A 137 4.81 -10.98 7.83
N ASP A 138 4.45 -12.09 8.49
CA ASP A 138 3.54 -12.07 9.63
C ASP A 138 4.11 -11.21 10.78
N PHE A 139 3.49 -10.04 10.97
CA PHE A 139 3.80 -9.08 12.03
C PHE A 139 2.98 -9.31 13.31
N THR A 140 2.04 -10.26 13.27
CA THR A 140 1.15 -10.57 14.40
C THR A 140 1.73 -11.65 15.30
N ASN A 141 2.46 -12.60 14.72
CA ASN A 141 3.16 -13.67 15.43
C ASN A 141 4.43 -14.08 14.69
N ASN A 142 5.51 -14.35 15.42
CA ASN A 142 6.82 -14.79 14.89
C ASN A 142 6.82 -16.23 14.30
N ASP A 143 5.70 -16.73 13.75
CA ASP A 143 5.57 -18.11 13.23
C ASP A 143 6.21 -18.27 11.83
N GLY A 144 6.72 -17.18 11.23
CA GLY A 144 7.58 -17.22 10.04
C GLY A 144 6.87 -17.50 8.72
N GLY A 145 5.54 -17.35 8.67
CA GLY A 145 4.76 -17.35 7.44
C GLY A 145 4.45 -15.95 6.94
N ASP A 146 3.91 -15.85 5.72
CA ASP A 146 3.39 -14.60 5.18
C ASP A 146 1.87 -14.51 5.39
N LEU A 147 1.40 -13.31 5.70
CA LEU A 147 0.00 -12.93 5.79
C LEU A 147 -0.49 -12.35 4.47
N PRO A 148 -1.51 -12.96 3.84
CA PRO A 148 -2.17 -12.34 2.71
C PRO A 148 -2.85 -11.03 3.14
N PHE A 149 -2.82 -10.04 2.27
CA PHE A 149 -3.52 -8.78 2.47
C PHE A 149 -4.28 -8.30 1.23
N GLU A 150 -5.27 -7.45 1.46
CA GLU A 150 -6.03 -6.77 0.42
C GLU A 150 -6.31 -5.32 0.83
N VAL A 151 -5.95 -4.39 -0.04
CA VAL A 151 -6.22 -2.97 0.06
C VAL A 151 -7.22 -2.57 -1.01
N ASP A 152 -8.33 -1.96 -0.57
CA ASP A 152 -9.31 -1.33 -1.45
C ASP A 152 -9.35 0.15 -1.14
N CYS A 153 -8.87 0.99 -2.05
CA CYS A 153 -8.83 2.43 -1.84
C CYS A 153 -9.25 3.23 -3.08
N THR A 154 -9.65 4.48 -2.85
CA THR A 154 -9.97 5.44 -3.89
C THR A 154 -9.12 6.70 -3.70
N PHE A 155 -8.49 7.15 -4.78
CA PHE A 155 -7.66 8.35 -4.78
C PHE A 155 -8.53 9.56 -5.06
N GLU A 156 -9.26 9.99 -4.03
CA GLU A 156 -10.01 11.23 -4.07
C GLU A 156 -9.05 12.39 -3.82
N GLU A 157 -9.20 13.48 -4.55
CA GLU A 157 -8.56 14.74 -4.18
C GLU A 157 -9.07 15.14 -2.81
N PHE A 158 -8.16 15.38 -1.87
CA PHE A 158 -8.51 15.90 -0.56
C PHE A 158 -8.98 17.35 -0.74
N GLU A 159 -10.29 17.57 -0.85
CA GLU A 159 -10.88 18.90 -0.78
C GLU A 159 -10.77 19.38 0.67
N PHE A 160 -9.87 20.34 0.93
CA PHE A 160 -9.89 21.11 2.17
C PHE A 160 -11.22 21.86 2.25
N ASN A 161 -12.07 21.54 3.23
CA ASN A 161 -13.22 22.38 3.54
C ASN A 161 -12.79 23.47 4.53
N GLU A 162 -13.23 24.71 4.30
CA GLU A 162 -12.92 25.85 5.17
C GLU A 162 -13.39 25.64 6.62
N ASP A 163 -14.32 24.70 6.86
CA ASP A 163 -14.82 24.31 8.18
C ASP A 163 -13.83 23.44 9.01
N ASP A 164 -12.76 22.91 8.41
CA ASP A 164 -11.71 22.17 9.14
C ASP A 164 -10.79 23.10 9.98
N PHE A 165 -11.06 24.41 9.97
CA PHE A 165 -10.33 25.44 10.74
C PHE A 165 -11.04 25.90 12.04
N GLU A 166 -12.23 25.38 12.39
CA GLU A 166 -12.94 25.76 13.64
C GLU A 166 -12.57 24.91 14.87
#